data_AF-A0A3D2XJL4-F1
#
_entry.id   AF-A0A3D2XJL4-F1
#
_cell.length_a   1.000
_cell.length_b   1.000
_cell.length_c   1.000
_cell.angle_alpha   90.00
_cell.angle_beta   90.00
_cell.angle_gamma   90.00
#
_symmetry.space_group_name_H-M   'P 1'
#
loop_
_entity.id
_entity.type
_entity.pdbx_description
1 polymer ?
#
loop_
_entity_poly.entity_id
_entity_poly.type
_entity_poly.pdbx_seq_one_letter_code
_entity_poly.pdbx_strand_id
1 'polypeptide(L)'
;MAILNFQKPDKVIMIDSTDYDGKFEFRPLEPGYGLTVGNALRRVLLSSLEGFAITSVRIEGVEHEFSTITGVVEDVTEIILNLKQI
;
A
#
# COMPACT_ATOMS: atom_id res chain seq x y z
N MET A 1 43.29 -6.99 -2.22
CA MET A 1 42.00 -6.57 -2.78
C MET A 1 41.19 -6.06 -1.60
N ALA A 2 41.02 -4.74 -1.47
CA ALA A 2 40.31 -4.17 -0.33
C ALA A 2 38.87 -4.70 -0.35
N ILE A 3 38.55 -5.52 0.65
CA ILE A 3 37.17 -5.87 0.96
C ILE A 3 36.54 -4.53 1.33
N LEU A 4 35.73 -3.95 0.43
CA LEU A 4 35.04 -2.69 0.69
C LEU A 4 34.25 -2.87 1.99
N ASN A 5 34.72 -2.22 3.05
CA ASN A 5 34.13 -2.32 4.37
C ASN A 5 32.90 -1.41 4.38
N PHE A 6 31.82 -1.91 3.79
CA PHE A 6 30.57 -1.18 3.62
C PHE A 6 29.87 -1.02 4.97
N GLN A 7 29.55 0.21 5.37
CA GLN A 7 28.77 0.45 6.58
C GLN A 7 27.33 -0.03 6.36
N LYS A 8 27.02 -1.20 6.91
CA LYS A 8 25.64 -1.71 6.95
C LYS A 8 24.86 -0.92 8.02
N PRO A 9 23.57 -0.62 7.77
CA PRO A 9 22.74 -0.06 8.82
C PRO A 9 22.62 -1.06 9.98
N ASP A 10 22.93 -0.61 11.20
CA ASP A 10 23.02 -1.47 12.38
C ASP A 10 21.64 -1.96 12.85
N LYS A 11 20.61 -1.10 12.74
CA LYS A 11 19.25 -1.41 13.17
C LYS A 11 18.22 -0.53 12.47
N VAL A 12 17.05 -1.11 12.20
CA VAL A 12 15.84 -0.37 11.82
C VAL A 12 15.13 0.07 13.10
N ILE A 13 14.94 1.37 13.29
CA ILE A 13 14.25 1.93 14.45
C ILE A 13 12.84 2.31 14.02
N MET A 14 11.84 1.75 14.70
CA MET A 14 10.44 2.20 14.58
C MET A 14 10.27 3.42 15.49
N ILE A 15 9.96 4.57 14.90
CA ILE A 15 9.72 5.82 15.63
C ILE A 15 8.27 5.87 16.10
N ASP A 16 7.34 5.55 15.20
CA ASP A 16 5.92 5.59 15.45
C ASP A 16 5.22 4.53 14.57
N SER A 17 4.13 3.96 15.07
CA SER A 17 3.32 3.02 14.32
C SER A 17 1.90 2.98 14.86
N THR A 18 0.95 3.19 13.96
CA THR A 18 -0.47 2.86 14.11
C THR A 18 -0.80 1.67 13.20
N ASP A 19 -2.06 1.26 13.17
CA ASP A 19 -2.51 0.19 12.28
C ASP A 19 -2.39 0.56 10.78
N TYR A 20 -2.37 1.86 10.44
CA TYR A 20 -2.41 2.36 9.06
C TYR A 20 -1.24 3.30 8.67
N ASP A 21 -0.43 3.74 9.63
CA ASP A 21 0.72 4.61 9.40
C ASP A 21 1.92 4.14 10.22
N GLY A 22 3.12 4.18 9.63
CA GLY A 22 4.34 3.74 10.31
C GLY A 22 5.56 4.54 9.87
N LYS A 23 6.33 5.02 10.85
CA LYS A 23 7.54 5.81 10.64
C LYS A 23 8.78 5.04 11.10
N PHE A 24 9.70 4.83 10.17
CA PHE A 24 10.93 4.07 10.39
C PHE A 24 12.17 4.92 10.09
N GLU A 25 13.21 4.74 10.88
CA GLU A 25 14.52 5.37 10.70
C GLU A 25 15.60 4.32 10.47
N PHE A 26 16.42 4.55 9.44
CA PHE A 26 17.56 3.72 9.06
C PHE A 26 18.83 4.54 9.20
N ARG A 27 19.70 4.14 10.14
CA ARG A 27 21.01 4.75 10.34
C ARG A 27 21.99 3.76 10.97
N PRO A 28 23.31 3.92 10.77
CA PRO A 28 23.95 4.84 9.81
C PRO A 28 23.85 4.33 8.36
N LEU A 29 23.88 5.25 7.40
CA LEU A 29 23.92 4.94 5.96
C LEU A 29 25.05 5.73 5.30
N GLU A 30 25.73 5.10 4.36
CA GLU A 30 26.70 5.77 3.51
C GLU A 30 26.05 6.88 2.67
N PRO A 31 26.78 7.96 2.33
CA PRO A 31 26.29 8.99 1.44
C PRO A 31 25.71 8.41 0.14
N GLY A 32 24.48 8.82 -0.21
CA GLY A 32 23.76 8.35 -1.39
C GLY A 32 22.94 7.05 -1.19
N TYR A 33 23.22 6.23 -0.17
CA TYR A 33 22.47 4.99 0.06
C TYR A 33 21.06 5.21 0.59
N GLY A 34 20.79 6.34 1.24
CA GLY A 34 19.43 6.70 1.65
C GLY A 34 18.45 6.73 0.46
N LEU A 35 18.88 7.28 -0.68
CA LEU A 35 18.06 7.31 -1.90
C LEU A 35 17.90 5.90 -2.50
N THR A 36 18.98 5.12 -2.55
CA THR A 36 18.97 3.76 -3.09
C THR A 36 18.01 2.86 -2.31
N VAL A 37 18.12 2.85 -0.98
CA VAL A 37 17.27 2.03 -0.10
C VAL A 37 15.85 2.56 -0.09
N GLY A 38 15.65 3.88 0.03
CA GLY A 38 14.33 4.50 0.05
C GLY A 38 13.53 4.24 -1.23
N ASN A 39 14.16 4.40 -2.40
CA ASN A 39 13.51 4.11 -3.67
C ASN A 39 13.21 2.62 -3.86
N ALA A 40 14.12 1.75 -3.44
CA ALA A 40 13.90 0.31 -3.50
C ALA A 40 12.69 -0.10 -2.63
N LEU A 41 12.66 0.33 -1.37
CA LEU A 41 11.57 0.05 -0.45
C LEU A 41 10.24 0.63 -0.94
N ARG A 42 10.23 1.89 -1.40
CA ARG A 42 9.02 2.52 -1.96
C ARG A 42 8.45 1.70 -3.13
N ARG A 43 9.28 1.22 -4.04
CA ARG A 43 8.84 0.42 -5.19
C ARG A 43 8.24 -0.92 -4.77
N VAL A 44 8.90 -1.61 -3.83
CA VAL A 44 8.41 -2.89 -3.32
C VAL A 44 7.10 -2.71 -2.57
N LEU A 45 7.03 -1.73 -1.67
CA LEU A 45 5.84 -1.47 -0.86
C LEU A 45 4.62 -1.07 -1.71
N LEU A 46 4.81 -0.32 -2.80
CA LEU A 46 3.70 0.09 -3.66
C LEU A 46 3.25 -0.97 -4.67
N SER A 47 4.07 -1.98 -4.96
CA SER A 47 3.83 -2.89 -6.10
C SER A 47 3.74 -4.37 -5.73
N SER A 48 4.26 -4.77 -4.58
CA SER A 48 4.49 -6.19 -4.27
C SER A 48 3.98 -6.60 -2.89
N LEU A 49 3.28 -5.71 -2.18
CA LEU A 49 2.59 -6.09 -0.96
C LEU A 49 1.40 -6.99 -1.30
N GLU A 50 1.36 -8.14 -0.65
CA GLU A 50 0.21 -9.03 -0.67
C GLU A 50 -0.90 -8.45 0.20
N GLY A 51 -2.14 -8.65 -0.22
CA GLY A 51 -3.31 -8.16 0.48
C GLY A 51 -4.57 -8.81 -0.06
N PHE A 52 -5.69 -8.50 0.59
CA PHE A 52 -7.02 -8.94 0.16
C PHE A 52 -7.78 -7.72 -0.32
N ALA A 53 -8.52 -7.88 -1.41
CA ALA A 53 -9.40 -6.85 -1.95
C ALA A 53 -10.60 -7.51 -2.61
N ILE A 54 -11.74 -6.82 -2.61
CA ILE A 54 -12.94 -7.27 -3.32
C ILE A 54 -12.67 -7.18 -4.83
N THR A 55 -12.72 -8.32 -5.52
CA THR A 55 -12.43 -8.41 -6.96
C THR A 55 -13.68 -8.41 -7.83
N SER A 56 -14.81 -8.90 -7.30
CA SER A 56 -16.08 -8.95 -8.02
C SER A 56 -17.26 -8.93 -7.06
N VAL A 57 -18.38 -8.40 -7.53
CA VAL A 57 -19.67 -8.36 -6.81
C VAL A 57 -20.78 -8.74 -7.79
N ARG A 58 -21.81 -9.44 -7.30
CA ARG A 58 -23.03 -9.73 -8.04
C ARG A 58 -24.22 -9.22 -7.24
N ILE A 59 -25.02 -8.37 -7.85
CA ILE A 59 -26.22 -7.80 -7.25
C ILE A 59 -27.42 -8.33 -8.03
N GLU A 60 -28.41 -8.87 -7.32
CA GLU A 60 -29.63 -9.40 -7.94
C GLU A 60 -30.47 -8.27 -8.54
N GLY A 61 -30.96 -8.47 -9.77
CA GLY A 61 -31.75 -7.45 -10.48
C GLY A 61 -30.92 -6.32 -11.12
N VAL A 62 -29.60 -6.35 -11.02
CA VAL A 62 -28.69 -5.39 -11.65
C VAL A 62 -27.96 -6.05 -12.82
N GLU A 63 -28.21 -5.56 -14.03
CA GLU A 63 -27.54 -6.06 -15.24
C GLU A 63 -26.18 -5.42 -15.49
N HIS A 64 -26.01 -4.14 -15.12
CA HIS A 64 -24.78 -3.38 -15.34
C HIS A 64 -24.51 -2.35 -14.22
N GLU A 65 -23.27 -1.90 -14.11
CA GLU A 65 -22.74 -1.01 -13.07
C GLU A 65 -23.32 0.41 -13.08
N PHE A 66 -23.89 0.85 -14.20
CA PHE A 66 -24.54 2.17 -14.34
C PHE A 66 -26.03 2.18 -13.99
N SER A 67 -26.55 1.10 -13.40
CA SER A 67 -27.96 1.01 -13.04
C SER A 67 -28.23 1.64 -11.67
N THR A 68 -29.50 1.94 -11.41
CA THR A 68 -29.99 2.38 -10.10
C THR A 68 -30.89 1.29 -9.51
N ILE A 69 -30.89 1.17 -8.19
CA ILE A 69 -31.69 0.18 -7.48
C ILE A 69 -32.86 0.91 -6.81
N THR A 70 -34.08 0.47 -7.07
CA THR A 70 -35.26 1.07 -6.42
C THR A 70 -35.17 0.90 -4.90
N GLY A 71 -35.25 2.00 -4.17
CA GLY A 71 -35.15 2.02 -2.70
C GLY A 71 -33.74 2.21 -2.16
N VAL A 72 -32.73 2.34 -3.02
CA VAL A 72 -31.36 2.70 -2.64
C VAL A 72 -31.08 4.13 -3.09
N VAL A 73 -30.41 4.91 -2.23
CA VAL A 73 -30.08 6.32 -2.50
C VAL A 73 -28.89 6.44 -3.45
N GLU A 74 -27.90 5.57 -3.28
CA GLU A 74 -26.66 5.52 -4.06
C GLU A 74 -26.87 4.74 -5.36
N ASP A 75 -26.11 5.10 -6.40
CA ASP A 75 -26.06 4.30 -7.63
C ASP A 75 -25.14 3.07 -7.47
N VAL A 76 -25.24 2.11 -8.39
CA VAL A 76 -24.41 0.89 -8.32
C VAL A 76 -22.92 1.20 -8.44
N THR A 77 -22.54 2.29 -9.13
CA THR A 77 -21.13 2.70 -9.27
C THR A 77 -20.55 3.17 -7.94
N GLU A 78 -21.31 3.96 -7.18
CA GLU A 78 -20.96 4.45 -5.85
C GLU A 78 -20.86 3.29 -4.86
N ILE A 79 -21.79 2.33 -4.92
CA ILE A 79 -21.70 1.08 -4.14
C ILE A 79 -20.39 0.35 -4.46
N ILE A 80 -20.04 0.18 -5.75
CA ILE A 80 -18.79 -0.47 -6.17
C ILE A 80 -17.57 0.29 -5.65
N LEU A 81 -17.59 1.63 -5.65
CA LEU A 81 -16.49 2.46 -5.13
C LEU A 81 -16.36 2.33 -3.61
N ASN A 82 -17.46 2.29 -2.88
CA ASN A 82 -17.47 2.08 -1.42
C ASN A 82 -16.93 0.69 -1.07
N LEU A 83 -17.29 -0.34 -1.84
CA LEU A 83 -16.72 -1.69 -1.67
C LEU A 83 -15.21 -1.75 -1.89
N LYS A 84 -14.63 -0.87 -2.72
CA LYS A 84 -13.16 -0.79 -2.91
C LYS A 84 -12.41 -0.17 -1.73
N GLN A 85 -13.11 0.50 -0.81
CA GLN A 85 -12.51 1.10 0.38
C GLN A 85 -12.43 0.14 1.57
N ILE A 86 -13.08 -1.03 1.46
CA ILE A 86 -13.11 -2.11 2.46
C ILE A 86 -11.96 -3.07 2.19
#